data_AF-A0A528U0U0-F1
#
_entry.id   AF-A0A528U0U0-F1
#
_cell.length_a   1.000
_cell.length_b   1.000
_cell.length_c   1.000
_cell.angle_alpha   90.00
_cell.angle_beta   90.00
_cell.angle_gamma   90.00
#
_symmetry.space_group_name_H-M   'P 1'
#
loop_
_entity.id
_entity.type
_entity.pdbx_description
1 polymer ?
#
loop_
_entity_poly.entity_id
_entity_poly.type
_entity_poly.pdbx_seq_one_letter_code
_entity_poly.pdbx_strand_id
1 'polypeptide(L)' 'MNSDFAAARVHLNEALNLLCGHDQVSRESREAIDLLIEAVITAEHYKQPAKVIEFRRTTEGRGNLKRADSDR' A
#
# COMPACT_ATOMS: atom_id res chain seq x y z
N MET A 1 10.02 -7.97 0.29
CA MET A 1 9.39 -9.18 0.85
C MET A 1 8.06 -9.33 0.13
N ASN A 2 7.94 -10.31 -0.77
CA ASN A 2 6.67 -10.59 -1.44
C ASN A 2 5.85 -11.45 -0.48
N SER A 3 5.12 -10.81 0.43
CA SER A 3 4.16 -11.52 1.26
C SER A 3 3.02 -12.00 0.37
N ASP A 4 2.81 -13.31 0.30
CA ASP A 4 1.68 -13.89 -0.44
C ASP A 4 0.43 -13.88 0.45
N PHE A 5 -0.21 -12.70 0.50
CA PHE A 5 -1.44 -12.50 1.25
C PHE A 5 -2.60 -13.35 0.69
N ALA A 6 -2.58 -13.68 -0.61
CA ALA A 6 -3.58 -14.54 -1.20
C ALA A 6 -3.48 -15.97 -0.66
N ALA A 7 -2.28 -16.56 -0.63
CA ALA A 7 -2.05 -17.87 -0.03
C ALA A 7 -2.38 -17.90 1.47
N ALA A 8 -1.99 -16.86 2.22
CA ALA A 8 -2.33 -16.74 3.63
C ALA A 8 -3.85 -16.74 3.86
N ARG A 9 -4.61 -15.99 3.05
CA ARG A 9 -6.08 -15.96 3.13
C ARG A 9 -6.70 -17.34 2.85
N VAL A 10 -6.20 -18.08 1.87
CA VAL A 10 -6.70 -19.44 1.57
C VAL A 10 -6.52 -20.36 2.77
N HIS A 11 -5.32 -20.40 3.36
CA HIS A 11 -5.04 -21.27 4.50
C HIS A 11 -5.83 -20.90 5.76
N LEU A 12 -6.10 -19.62 6.00
CA LEU A 12 -6.94 -19.19 7.12
C LEU A 12 -8.40 -19.63 6.94
N ASN A 13 -8.94 -19.54 5.71
CA ASN A 13 -10.29 -20.05 5.41
C ASN A 13 -10.36 -21.58 5.56
N GLU A 14 -9.32 -22.31 5.13
CA GLU A 14 -9.23 -23.76 5.36
C GLU A 14 -9.21 -24.08 6.86
N ALA A 15 -8.45 -23.33 7.66
CA ALA A 15 -8.40 -23.52 9.11
C ALA A 15 -9.77 -23.34 9.79
N LEU A 16 -10.57 -22.36 9.38
CA LEU A 16 -11.95 -22.19 9.85
C LEU A 16 -12.82 -23.42 9.53
N ASN A 17 -12.73 -23.93 8.30
CA ASN A 17 -13.52 -25.09 7.87
C ASN A 17 -13.15 -26.37 8.64
N LEU A 18 -11.89 -26.50 9.04
CA LEU A 18 -11.40 -27.64 9.82
C LEU A 18 -11.74 -27.52 11.32
N LEU A 19 -11.97 -26.31 11.81
CA LEU A 19 -12.27 -26.03 13.21
C LEU A 19 -13.76 -26.24 13.52
N CYS A 20 -14.15 -27.50 13.70
CA CYS A 20 -15.54 -27.91 13.95
C CYS A 20 -15.91 -28.00 15.44
N GLY A 21 -14.95 -27.81 16.36
CA GLY A 21 -15.19 -27.89 17.80
C GLY A 21 -16.14 -26.82 18.32
N HIS A 22 -16.90 -27.13 19.37
CA HIS A 22 -17.87 -26.21 20.00
C HIS A 22 -17.41 -25.75 21.40
N ASP A 23 -16.24 -26.22 21.85
CA ASP A 23 -15.63 -25.77 23.09
C ASP A 23 -15.15 -24.31 22.99
N GLN A 24 -14.83 -23.75 24.16
CA GLN A 24 -14.41 -22.36 24.29
C GLN A 24 -13.15 -22.06 23.46
N VAL A 25 -12.19 -22.97 23.43
CA VAL A 25 -10.93 -22.82 22.68
C VAL A 25 -11.22 -22.75 21.18
N SER A 26 -12.13 -23.58 20.69
CA SER A 26 -12.56 -23.60 19.28
C SER A 26 -13.34 -22.35 18.91
N ARG A 27 -14.07 -21.75 19.85
CA ARG A 27 -14.73 -20.45 19.63
C ARG A 27 -13.71 -19.32 19.55
N GLU A 28 -12.83 -19.21 20.53
CA GLU A 28 -11.75 -18.21 20.58
C GLU A 28 -10.82 -18.33 19.36
N SER A 29 -10.52 -19.55 18.94
CA SER A 29 -9.69 -19.80 17.77
C SER A 29 -10.37 -19.34 16.47
N ARG A 30 -11.70 -19.51 16.32
CA ARG A 30 -12.44 -18.96 15.16
C ARG A 30 -12.39 -17.44 15.15
N GLU A 31 -12.66 -16.80 16.30
CA GLU A 31 -12.59 -15.35 16.44
C GLU A 31 -11.19 -14.80 16.10
N ALA A 32 -10.14 -15.48 16.55
CA ALA A 32 -8.76 -15.11 16.22
C ALA A 32 -8.45 -15.28 14.72
N ILE A 33 -8.91 -16.36 14.09
CA ILE A 33 -8.71 -16.59 12.65
C ILE A 33 -9.47 -15.53 11.83
N ASP A 34 -10.69 -15.17 12.21
CA ASP A 34 -11.46 -14.10 11.55
C ASP A 34 -10.69 -12.77 11.57
N LEU A 35 -10.11 -12.39 12.72
CA LEU A 35 -9.28 -11.19 12.83
C LEU A 35 -8.04 -11.23 11.92
N LEU A 36 -7.42 -12.40 11.76
CA LEU A 36 -6.27 -12.57 10.87
C LEU A 36 -6.68 -12.44 9.39
N ILE A 37 -7.84 -12.97 9.00
CA ILE A 37 -8.36 -12.82 7.64
C ILE A 37 -8.55 -11.33 7.30
N GLU A 38 -9.17 -10.56 8.19
CA GLU A 38 -9.35 -9.12 8.02
C GLU A 38 -8.01 -8.37 7.92
N ALA A 39 -7.04 -8.72 8.76
CA ALA A 39 -5.70 -8.14 8.70
C ALA A 39 -4.99 -8.43 7.37
N VAL A 40 -5.11 -9.66 6.86
CA VAL A 40 -4.54 -10.07 5.57
C VAL A 40 -5.22 -9.34 4.41
N ILE A 41 -6.54 -9.22 4.41
CA ILE A 41 -7.29 -8.45 3.40
C ILE A 41 -6.85 -6.98 3.41
N THR A 42 -6.72 -6.40 4.61
CA THR A 42 -6.25 -5.02 4.77
C THR A 42 -4.84 -4.85 4.20
N ALA A 43 -3.93 -5.78 4.47
CA ALA A 43 -2.57 -5.74 3.97
C ALA A 43 -2.49 -5.96 2.45
N GLU A 44 -3.31 -6.84 1.88
CA GLU A 44 -3.40 -7.09 0.43
C GLU A 44 -3.86 -5.85 -0.33
N HIS A 45 -4.80 -5.09 0.24
CA HIS A 45 -5.35 -3.87 -0.37
C HIS A 45 -4.61 -2.59 0.05
N TYR A 46 -3.58 -2.71 0.89
CA TYR A 46 -2.79 -1.56 1.31
C TYR A 46 -2.01 -1.01 0.11
N LYS A 47 -2.56 0.04 -0.52
CA LYS A 47 -1.87 0.75 -1.58
C LYS A 47 -0.62 1.41 -1.00
N GLN A 48 0.52 1.14 -1.63
CA GLN A 48 1.72 1.89 -1.32
C GLN A 48 1.48 3.38 -1.57
N PRO A 49 2.03 4.27 -0.72
CA PRO A 49 1.92 5.70 -0.93
C PRO A 49 2.40 6.05 -2.34
N ALA A 50 1.54 6.73 -3.11
CA ALA A 50 1.84 7.06 -4.49
C ALA A 50 3.11 7.93 -4.56
N LYS A 51 4.02 7.58 -5.47
CA LYS A 51 5.19 8.42 -5.73
C LYS A 51 4.73 9.70 -6.42
N VAL A 52 4.78 10.82 -5.71
CA VAL A 52 4.56 12.14 -6.28
C VAL A 52 5.73 12.46 -7.22
N ILE A 53 5.43 12.72 -8.49
CA ILE A 53 6.42 13.19 -9.46
C ILE A 53 6.22 14.69 -9.62
N GLU A 54 7.20 15.48 -9.20
CA GLU A 54 7.16 16.94 -9.36
C GLU A 54 7.28 17.33 -10.83
N PHE A 55 6.39 18.21 -11.28
CA PHE A 55 6.45 18.76 -12.63
C PHE A 55 7.61 19.74 -12.76
N ARG A 56 8.48 19.56 -13.77
CA ARG A 56 9.63 20.44 -14.04
C ARG A 56 9.14 21.85 -14.33
N ARG A 57 9.35 22.78 -13.40
CA ARG A 57 9.19 24.22 -13.66
C ARG A 57 10.38 24.70 -14.48
N THR A 58 10.20 24.83 -15.79
CA THR A 58 11.15 25.52 -16.66
C THR A 58 11.10 27.02 -16.37
N THR A 59 11.98 27.50 -15.49
CA THR A 59 12.38 28.91 -15.49
C THR A 59 13.52 29.08 -16.48
N GLU A 60 13.21 28.99 -17.77
CA GLU A 60 14.15 29.37 -18.84
C GLU A 60 13.64 30.65 -19.50
N GLY A 61 14.49 31.69 -19.50
CA GLY A 61 14.40 32.75 -20.51
C GLY A 61 13.90 34.13 -20.06
N ARG A 62 14.54 34.77 -19.07
CA ARG A 62 14.73 36.24 -19.11
C ARG A 62 16.21 36.55 -19.00
N GLY A 63 16.93 36.18 -20.06
CA GLY A 63 18.30 36.61 -20.29
C GLY A 63 18.34 38.13 -20.50
N ASN A 64 19.24 38.76 -19.75
CA ASN A 64 19.52 40.18 -19.70
C ASN A 64 19.61 40.84 -21.09
N LEU A 65 18.71 41.79 -21.35
CA LEU A 65 18.87 42.76 -22.44
C LEU A 65 19.99 43.73 -22.06
N LYS A 66 21.24 43.37 -22.36
CA LYS A 66 22.35 44.34 -22.42
C LYS A 66 21.97 45.37 -23.48
N ARG A 67 21.51 46.54 -23.04
CA ARG A 67 21.45 47.72 -23.90
C ARG A 67 22.90 48.05 -24.25
N ALA A 68 23.26 47.83 -25.50
CA ALA A 68 24.49 48.36 -26.05
C ALA A 68 24.34 49.88 -26.04
N ASP A 69 25.12 50.55 -25.20
CA ASP A 69 25.42 51.96 -25.36
C ASP A 69 26.06 52.12 -26.75
N SER A 70 25.36 52.87 -27.60
CA SER A 70 25.84 53.27 -28.91
C SER A 70 26.70 54.52 -28.72
N ASP A 71 28.01 54.37 -28.91
CA ASP A 71 28.93 55.47 -29.15
C ASP A 71 28.44 56.33 -30.32
N ARG A 72 28.08 57.59 -30.03
CA ARG A 72 28.51 58.80 -30.77
C ARG A 72 28.00 60.08 -30.14
#